data_AF-A0A352IQC4-F1
#
_entry.id   AF-A0A352IQC4-F1
#
_cell.length_a   1.000
_cell.length_b   1.000
_cell.length_c   1.000
_cell.angle_alpha   90.00
_cell.angle_beta   90.00
_cell.angle_gamma   90.00
#
_symmetry.space_group_name_H-M   'P 1'
#
loop_
_entity.id
_entity.type
_entity.pdbx_description
1 polymer ?
#
loop_
_entity_poly.entity_id
_entity_poly.type
_entity_poly.pdbx_seq_one_letter_code
_entity_poly.pdbx_strand_id
1 'polypeptide(L)'
;PLLAAELEALGKALDNPAKPVVAIVGGSKVSTKLDVLNALEKVCDSIIVGGGIANTFLAAAGHPVGKSLCEHDLIDTAKEIASRVEIPLPVDVVV
;
A
#
# COMPACT_ATOMS: atom_id res chain seq x y z
N PRO A 1 -15.02 8.23 -25.62
CA PRO A 1 -15.52 8.91 -24.40
C PRO A 1 -15.00 8.27 -23.11
N LEU A 2 -15.08 6.94 -22.93
CA LEU A 2 -14.65 6.25 -21.70
C LEU A 2 -13.16 6.36 -21.41
N LEU A 3 -12.30 6.10 -22.40
CA LEU A 3 -10.84 6.20 -22.24
C LEU A 3 -10.40 7.61 -21.83
N ALA A 4 -10.96 8.65 -22.46
CA ALA A 4 -10.62 10.03 -22.13
C ALA A 4 -11.04 10.39 -20.69
N ALA A 5 -12.21 9.93 -20.25
CA ALA A 5 -12.68 10.14 -18.88
C ALA A 5 -11.81 9.40 -17.85
N GLU A 6 -11.32 8.20 -18.17
CA GLU A 6 -10.42 7.43 -17.31
C GLU A 6 -9.05 8.12 -17.17
N LEU A 7 -8.48 8.60 -18.29
CA LEU A 7 -7.23 9.38 -18.27
C LEU A 7 -7.37 10.68 -17.48
N GLU A 8 -8.49 11.39 -17.61
CA GLU A 8 -8.74 12.62 -16.84
C GLU A 8 -8.87 12.33 -15.34
N ALA A 9 -9.57 11.24 -14.98
CA ALA A 9 -9.72 10.83 -13.58
C ALA A 9 -8.38 10.43 -12.96
N LEU A 10 -7.56 9.66 -13.68
CA LEU A 10 -6.24 9.25 -13.23
C LEU A 10 -5.29 10.44 -13.10
N GLY A 11 -5.27 11.35 -14.09
CA GLY A 11 -4.42 12.54 -14.05
C GLY A 11 -4.75 13.45 -12.85
N LYS A 12 -6.03 13.64 -12.54
CA LYS A 12 -6.45 14.40 -11.34
C LYS A 12 -5.99 13.75 -10.03
N ALA A 13 -5.90 12.42 -9.98
CA ALA A 13 -5.51 11.68 -8.79
C ALA A 13 -3.98 11.50 -8.65
N LEU A 14 -3.23 11.51 -9.75
CA LEU A 14 -1.81 11.14 -9.77
C LEU A 14 -0.84 12.27 -10.17
N ASP A 15 -1.22 13.18 -11.08
CA ASP A 15 -0.27 14.15 -11.65
C ASP A 15 -0.14 15.42 -10.80
N ASN A 16 -1.26 16.00 -10.37
CA ASN A 16 -1.31 17.16 -9.48
C ASN A 16 -2.52 17.09 -8.54
N PRO A 17 -2.52 16.12 -7.61
CA PRO A 17 -3.67 15.90 -6.76
C PRO A 17 -3.75 16.97 -5.65
N ALA A 18 -4.97 17.27 -5.22
CA ALA A 18 -5.20 18.13 -4.06
C ALA A 18 -4.74 17.42 -2.78
N LYS A 19 -3.86 18.05 -2.01
CA LYS A 19 -3.31 17.47 -0.79
C LYS A 19 -4.19 17.75 0.45
N PRO A 20 -4.25 16.83 1.43
CA PRO A 20 -3.54 15.55 1.47
C PRO A 20 -4.18 14.44 0.62
N VAL A 21 -3.36 13.55 0.06
CA VAL A 21 -3.78 12.42 -0.76
C VAL A 21 -3.48 11.12 -0.05
N VAL A 22 -4.49 10.26 0.04
CA VAL A 22 -4.38 8.94 0.65
C VAL A 22 -4.73 7.88 -0.38
N ALA A 23 -3.85 6.90 -0.55
CA ALA A 23 -4.11 5.71 -1.36
C ALA A 23 -4.51 4.52 -0.49
N ILE A 24 -5.33 3.63 -1.03
CA ILE A 24 -5.65 2.34 -0.43
C ILE A 24 -5.20 1.24 -1.39
N VAL A 25 -4.30 0.38 -0.94
CA VAL A 25 -3.74 -0.72 -1.73
C VAL A 25 -4.03 -2.05 -1.05
N GLY A 26 -5.02 -2.76 -1.59
CA GLY A 26 -5.34 -4.13 -1.20
C GLY A 26 -4.71 -5.17 -2.13
N GLY A 27 -4.49 -6.37 -1.61
CA GLY A 27 -4.04 -7.51 -2.39
C GLY A 27 -3.61 -8.68 -1.52
N SER A 28 -3.36 -9.83 -2.13
CA SER A 28 -2.90 -11.03 -1.40
C SER A 28 -1.39 -11.06 -1.16
N LYS A 29 -0.61 -10.30 -1.94
CA LYS A 29 0.86 -10.34 -1.94
C LYS A 29 1.43 -8.95 -2.18
N VAL A 30 2.50 -8.62 -1.48
CA VAL A 30 3.32 -7.41 -1.70
C VAL A 30 4.02 -7.53 -3.05
N SER A 31 4.58 -8.70 -3.37
CA SER A 31 5.35 -8.94 -4.60
C SER A 31 4.63 -8.53 -5.87
N THR A 32 3.31 -8.74 -5.94
CA THR A 32 2.48 -8.43 -7.12
C THR A 32 2.01 -6.97 -7.17
N LYS A 33 2.31 -6.17 -6.14
CA LYS A 33 1.92 -4.77 -6.00
C LYS A 33 3.09 -3.83 -5.71
N LEU A 34 4.33 -4.31 -5.75
CA LEU A 34 5.52 -3.50 -5.50
C LEU A 34 5.60 -2.27 -6.40
N ASP A 35 5.41 -2.42 -7.71
CA ASP A 35 5.47 -1.30 -8.64
C ASP A 35 4.41 -0.23 -8.34
N VAL A 36 3.22 -0.65 -7.93
CA VAL A 36 2.13 0.25 -7.55
C VAL A 36 2.47 0.98 -6.24
N LEU A 37 2.98 0.27 -5.23
CA LEU A 37 3.41 0.88 -3.97
C LEU A 37 4.54 1.89 -4.19
N ASN A 38 5.55 1.54 -5.00
CA ASN A 38 6.69 2.40 -5.35
C ASN A 38 6.29 3.61 -6.20
N ALA A 39 5.20 3.52 -6.97
CA ALA A 39 4.66 4.67 -7.70
C ALA A 39 3.89 5.60 -6.76
N LEU A 40 3.02 5.03 -5.91
CA LEU A 40 2.15 5.79 -5.02
C LEU A 40 2.90 6.45 -3.87
N GLU A 41 3.99 5.85 -3.35
CA GLU A 41 4.80 6.45 -2.27
C GLU A 41 5.41 7.80 -2.66
N LYS A 42 5.54 8.08 -3.95
CA LYS A 42 6.09 9.35 -4.47
C LYS A 42 5.06 10.46 -4.56
N VAL A 43 3.77 10.11 -4.56
CA VAL A 43 2.65 11.02 -4.85
C VAL A 43 1.77 11.21 -3.61
N CYS A 44 1.46 10.12 -2.91
CA CYS A 44 0.54 10.12 -1.78
C CYS A 44 1.25 10.54 -0.49
N ASP A 45 0.51 11.20 0.39
CA ASP A 45 1.01 11.53 1.72
C ASP A 45 0.89 10.32 2.67
N SER A 46 -0.08 9.43 2.43
CA SER A 46 -0.22 8.15 3.14
C SER A 46 -0.75 7.02 2.24
N ILE A 47 -0.36 5.78 2.56
CA ILE A 47 -0.83 4.56 1.90
C ILE A 47 -1.40 3.59 2.94
N ILE A 48 -2.71 3.35 2.88
CA ILE A 48 -3.38 2.31 3.64
C ILE A 48 -3.21 0.98 2.92
N VAL A 49 -2.66 -0.02 3.60
CA VAL A 49 -2.49 -1.38 3.06
C VAL A 49 -3.57 -2.33 3.57
N GLY A 50 -4.01 -3.26 2.72
CA GLY A 50 -5.06 -4.23 3.05
C GLY A 50 -4.78 -5.65 2.56
N GLY A 51 -5.41 -6.64 3.18
CA GLY A 51 -5.29 -8.05 2.80
C GLY A 51 -3.94 -8.68 3.17
N GLY A 52 -3.44 -9.58 2.33
CA GLY A 52 -2.13 -10.22 2.53
C GLY A 52 -0.95 -9.26 2.47
N ILE A 53 -1.10 -8.12 1.77
CA ILE A 53 -0.13 -7.02 1.80
C ILE A 53 0.00 -6.50 3.23
N ALA A 54 -1.13 -6.20 3.90
CA ALA A 54 -1.12 -5.69 5.27
C ALA A 54 -0.45 -6.66 6.26
N ASN A 55 -0.58 -7.97 6.06
CA ASN A 55 0.08 -8.96 6.90
C ASN A 55 1.62 -8.87 6.80
N THR A 56 2.17 -8.69 5.60
CA THR A 56 3.63 -8.51 5.45
C THR A 56 4.10 -7.23 6.15
N PHE A 57 3.32 -6.14 6.09
CA PHE A 57 3.64 -4.91 6.82
C PHE A 57 3.50 -5.06 8.35
N LEU A 58 2.49 -5.78 8.83
CA LEU A 58 2.35 -6.12 10.25
C LEU A 58 3.54 -6.96 10.74
N ALA A 59 3.92 -7.98 9.98
CA ALA A 59 5.09 -8.81 10.28
C ALA A 59 6.39 -7.97 10.25
N ALA A 60 6.52 -7.04 9.31
CA ALA A 60 7.65 -6.13 9.22
C ALA A 60 7.77 -5.18 10.43
N ALA A 61 6.64 -4.77 11.01
CA ALA A 61 6.58 -4.01 12.26
C ALA A 61 6.74 -4.87 13.53
N GLY A 62 6.94 -6.18 13.37
CA GLY A 62 7.15 -7.11 14.49
C GLY A 62 5.86 -7.66 15.11
N HIS A 63 4.70 -7.47 14.48
CA HIS A 63 3.44 -8.03 14.95
C HIS A 63 3.24 -9.48 14.49
N PRO A 64 2.66 -10.35 15.34
CA PRO A 64 2.37 -11.72 14.96
C PRO A 64 1.21 -11.78 13.96
N VAL A 65 1.41 -12.51 12.86
CA VAL A 65 0.39 -12.72 11.80
C VAL A 65 -0.16 -14.15 11.74
N GLY A 66 0.31 -15.05 12.62
CA GLY A 66 -0.20 -16.41 12.75
C GLY A 66 -0.12 -17.21 11.43
N LYS A 67 -1.26 -17.73 10.98
CA LYS A 67 -1.39 -18.49 9.71
C LYS A 67 -1.77 -17.62 8.51
N SER A 68 -1.88 -16.31 8.70
CA SER A 68 -2.26 -15.39 7.63
C SER A 68 -1.22 -15.39 6.52
N LEU A 69 -1.66 -15.21 5.28
CA LEU A 69 -0.76 -15.13 4.12
C LEU A 69 0.19 -13.94 4.29
N CYS A 70 1.49 -14.22 4.30
CA CYS A 70 2.57 -13.26 4.53
C CYS A 70 3.80 -13.64 3.70
N GLU A 71 4.47 -12.67 3.09
CA GLU A 71 5.70 -12.86 2.32
C GLU A 71 6.91 -12.46 3.16
N HIS A 72 7.41 -13.40 3.96
CA HIS A 72 8.52 -13.14 4.90
C HIS A 72 9.80 -12.66 4.21
N ASP A 73 10.04 -13.10 2.98
CA ASP A 73 11.20 -12.69 2.19
C ASP A 73 11.14 -11.20 1.76
N LEU A 74 9.97 -10.56 1.87
CA LEU A 74 9.75 -9.14 1.53
C LEU A 74 9.58 -8.25 2.76
N ILE A 75 9.90 -8.74 3.96
CA ILE A 75 9.85 -7.94 5.20
C ILE A 75 10.73 -6.70 5.08
N ASP A 76 11.95 -6.84 4.58
CA ASP A 76 12.89 -5.71 4.48
C ASP A 76 12.41 -4.69 3.45
N THR A 77 11.83 -5.15 2.34
CA THR A 77 11.19 -4.27 1.35
C THR A 77 9.99 -3.52 1.94
N ALA A 78 9.15 -4.18 2.74
CA ALA A 78 8.02 -3.53 3.41
C ALA A 78 8.50 -2.46 4.41
N LYS A 79 9.57 -2.71 5.17
CA LYS A 79 10.20 -1.70 6.04
C LYS A 79 10.74 -0.51 5.26
N GLU A 80 11.38 -0.78 4.12
CA GLU A 80 11.93 0.26 3.26
C GLU A 80 10.82 1.19 2.74
N ILE A 81 9.71 0.63 2.24
CA ILE A 81 8.56 1.43 1.79
C ILE A 81 7.97 2.23 2.95
N ALA A 82 7.75 1.60 4.12
CA ALA A 82 7.20 2.28 5.30
C ALA A 82 8.12 3.39 5.87
N SER A 83 9.40 3.42 5.48
CA SER A 83 10.32 4.51 5.83
C SER A 83 10.18 5.74 4.93
N ARG A 84 9.56 5.60 3.75
CA ARG A 84 9.42 6.64 2.73
C ARG A 84 8.05 7.31 2.71
N VAL A 85 7.01 6.62 3.15
CA VAL A 85 5.63 7.10 3.16
C VAL A 85 4.90 6.61 4.41
N GLU A 86 3.92 7.38 4.89
CA GLU A 86 3.13 6.99 6.06
C GLU A 86 2.25 5.78 5.73
N ILE A 87 2.50 4.65 6.40
CA ILE A 87 1.70 3.43 6.29
C ILE A 87 1.03 3.13 7.64
N PRO A 88 -0.23 3.56 7.83
CA PRO A 88 -0.99 3.18 9.01
C PRO A 88 -1.26 1.67 9.00
N LEU A 89 -0.94 1.03 10.12
CA LEU A 89 -1.19 -0.40 10.31
C LEU A 89 -2.58 -0.63 10.95
N PRO A 90 -3.24 -1.76 10.65
CA PRO A 90 -4.45 -2.15 11.36
C PRO A 90 -4.23 -2.22 12.88
N VAL A 91 -5.10 -1.57 13.65
CA VAL A 91 -5.04 -1.55 15.12
C VAL A 91 -5.74 -2.76 15.74
N ASP A 92 -6.66 -3.36 15.01
CA ASP A 92 -7.38 -4.58 15.33
C ASP A 92 -7.62 -5.41 14.05
N VAL A 93 -7.91 -6.71 14.25
CA VAL A 93 -8.20 -7.66 13.17
C VAL A 93 -9.27 -8.66 13.62
N VAL A 94 -10.02 -9.18 12.66
CA VAL A 94 -10.97 -10.29 12.87
C VAL A 94 -10.35 -11.57 12.30
N VAL A 95 -10.31 -12.64 13.11
CA VAL A 95 -9.60 -13.90 12.82
C VAL A 95 -10.48 -15.14 12.94
#